data_AF-A0A8T5T1U9-F1
#
_entry.id   AF-A0A8T5T1U9-F1
#
_cell.length_a   1.000
_cell.length_b   1.000
_cell.length_c   1.000
_cell.angle_alpha   90.00
_cell.angle_beta   90.00
_cell.angle_gamma   90.00
#
_symmetry.space_group_name_H-M   'P 1'
#
loop_
_entity.id
_entity.type
_entity.pdbx_description
1 polymer ?
#
loop_
_entity_poly.entity_id
_entity_poly.type
_entity_poly.pdbx_seq_one_letter_code
_entity_poly.pdbx_strand_id
1 'polypeptide(L)'
;MEIEILKRMKSQKEMLPQVVNRIFSICKTDPHFKLKEQMETVEDEINTIKVKVDKQLYLLGQSEKLTKDVERRIALIKEDIESKQTELLEQLGSEL
;
A
#
# COMPACT_ATOMS: atom_id res chain seq x y z
N MET A 1 10.00 45.78 10.20
CA MET A 1 10.24 45.00 8.97
C MET A 1 11.26 43.87 9.19
N GLU A 2 12.44 44.12 9.77
CA GLU A 2 13.45 43.08 10.02
C GLU A 2 13.01 42.00 11.03
N ILE A 3 12.25 42.37 12.06
CA ILE A 3 11.73 41.43 13.09
C ILE A 3 10.71 40.44 12.50
N GLU A 4 9.93 40.86 11.49
CA GLU A 4 8.97 40.00 10.79
C GLU A 4 9.67 39.00 9.86
N ILE A 5 10.75 39.40 9.22
CA ILE A 5 11.59 38.52 8.39
C ILE A 5 12.25 37.45 9.28
N LEU A 6 12.82 37.84 10.43
CA LEU A 6 13.39 36.92 11.41
C LEU A 6 12.34 35.97 12.02
N LYS A 7 11.10 36.44 12.25
CA LYS A 7 9.99 35.58 12.68
C LYS A 7 9.55 34.58 11.60
N ARG A 8 9.56 34.97 10.32
CA ARG A 8 9.29 34.06 9.19
C ARG A 8 10.38 33.00 9.03
N MET A 9 11.66 33.37 9.18
CA MET A 9 12.77 32.40 9.13
C MET A 9 12.76 31.41 10.30
N LYS A 10 12.26 31.81 11.49
CA LYS A 10 12.06 30.90 12.64
C LYS A 10 10.90 29.90 12.45
N SER A 11 9.99 30.15 11.51
CA SER A 11 8.75 29.36 11.33
C SER A 11 8.89 28.17 10.38
N GLN A 12 10.01 28.06 9.65
CA GLN A 12 10.32 26.90 8.81
C GLN A 12 11.41 26.04 9.47
N LYS A 13 11.05 25.27 10.50
CA LYS A 13 11.88 24.14 10.90
C LYS A 13 11.82 23.12 9.76
N GLU A 14 12.86 23.08 8.93
CA GLU A 14 13.03 21.99 7.96
C GLU A 14 13.02 20.65 8.71
N MET A 15 12.21 19.72 8.23
CA MET A 15 12.20 18.36 8.77
C MET A 15 13.45 17.63 8.29
N LEU A 16 13.99 16.73 9.12
CA LEU A 16 15.21 15.97 8.82
C LEU A 16 15.24 15.36 7.39
N PRO A 17 14.14 14.79 6.85
CA PRO A 17 14.14 14.27 5.47
C PRO A 17 14.40 15.34 4.41
N GLN A 18 13.92 16.57 4.60
CA GLN A 18 14.13 17.68 3.67
C GLN A 18 15.60 18.12 3.68
N VAL A 19 16.21 18.16 4.87
CA VAL A 19 17.63 18.47 5.05
C VAL A 19 18.50 17.43 4.36
N VAL A 20 18.21 16.14 4.56
CA VAL A 20 18.93 15.03 3.91
C VAL A 20 18.81 15.11 2.39
N ASN A 21 17.60 15.31 1.86
CA ASN A 21 17.37 15.43 0.41
C ASN A 21 18.15 16.60 -0.20
N ARG A 22 18.22 17.75 0.50
CA ARG A 22 19.00 18.90 0.04
C ARG A 22 20.49 18.60 0.00
N ILE A 23 21.04 18.02 1.07
CA ILE A 23 22.45 17.63 1.13
C ILE A 23 22.77 16.67 -0.02
N PHE A 24 21.92 15.66 -0.23
CA PHE A 24 22.10 14.66 -1.28
C PHE A 24 22.03 15.29 -2.67
N SER A 25 21.14 16.26 -2.88
CA SER A 25 21.04 17.00 -4.13
C SER A 25 22.31 17.79 -4.45
N ILE A 26 22.93 18.42 -3.43
CA ILE A 26 24.20 19.14 -3.59
C ILE A 26 25.35 18.16 -3.90
N CYS A 27 25.42 17.03 -3.19
CA CYS A 27 26.46 16.03 -3.44
C CYS A 27 26.42 15.44 -4.86
N LYS A 28 25.23 15.34 -5.48
CA LYS A 28 25.08 14.84 -6.86
C LYS A 28 25.53 15.82 -7.94
N THR A 29 25.44 17.12 -7.68
CA THR A 29 25.82 18.15 -8.65
C THR A 29 27.32 18.41 -8.66
N ASP A 30 28.05 18.02 -7.61
CA ASP A 30 29.51 18.12 -7.56
C ASP A 30 30.17 16.98 -8.39
N PRO A 31 30.90 17.31 -9.47
CA PRO A 31 31.58 16.32 -10.31
C PRO A 31 32.74 15.61 -9.61
N HIS A 32 33.23 16.11 -8.47
CA HIS A 32 34.32 15.50 -7.70
C HIS A 32 33.83 14.68 -6.50
N PHE A 33 32.51 14.58 -6.31
CA PHE A 33 31.96 13.86 -5.19
C PHE A 33 32.12 12.34 -5.36
N LYS A 34 32.99 11.75 -4.55
CA LYS A 34 33.44 10.36 -4.68
C LYS A 34 32.33 9.31 -4.53
N LEU A 35 31.24 9.62 -3.82
CA LEU A 35 30.18 8.65 -3.52
C LEU A 35 28.96 8.80 -4.45
N LYS A 36 29.07 9.58 -5.54
CA LYS A 36 27.94 9.88 -6.43
C LYS A 36 27.31 8.61 -7.02
N GLU A 37 28.13 7.70 -7.56
CA GLU A 37 27.66 6.44 -8.15
C GLU A 37 26.94 5.54 -7.12
N GLN A 38 27.43 5.52 -5.88
CA GLN A 38 26.81 4.73 -4.80
C GLN A 38 25.46 5.33 -4.38
N MET A 39 25.34 6.66 -4.38
CA MET A 39 24.06 7.32 -4.13
C MET A 39 23.04 7.03 -5.23
N GLU A 40 23.46 7.06 -6.50
CA GLU A 40 22.61 6.69 -7.64
C GLU A 40 22.15 5.22 -7.53
N THR A 41 23.06 4.32 -7.17
CA THR A 41 22.74 2.89 -6.95
C THR A 41 21.68 2.71 -5.85
N VAL A 42 21.86 3.37 -4.71
CA VAL A 42 20.89 3.31 -3.59
C VAL A 42 19.53 3.87 -3.99
N GLU A 43 19.49 4.93 -4.80
CA GLU A 43 18.22 5.49 -5.29
C GLU A 43 17.51 4.56 -6.27
N ASP A 44 18.23 3.90 -7.16
CA ASP A 44 17.67 2.90 -8.06
C ASP A 44 17.13 1.69 -7.29
N GLU A 45 17.83 1.26 -6.24
CA GLU A 45 17.35 0.23 -5.32
C GLU A 45 16.06 0.67 -4.60
N ILE A 46 16.03 1.89 -4.06
CA ILE A 46 14.83 2.46 -3.42
C ILE A 46 13.66 2.50 -4.40
N ASN A 47 13.88 2.94 -5.63
CA ASN A 47 12.84 3.01 -6.65
C ASN A 47 12.34 1.60 -7.04
N THR A 48 13.25 0.64 -7.16
CA THR A 48 12.91 -0.77 -7.42
C THR A 48 12.09 -1.36 -6.28
N ILE A 49 12.46 -1.07 -5.03
CA ILE A 49 11.73 -1.53 -3.85
C ILE A 49 10.33 -0.91 -3.81
N LYS A 50 10.19 0.39 -4.08
CA LYS A 50 8.88 1.07 -4.14
C LYS A 50 7.93 0.38 -5.13
N VAL A 51 8.40 0.13 -6.36
CA VAL A 51 7.61 -0.56 -7.38
C VAL A 51 7.19 -1.96 -6.92
N LYS A 52 8.10 -2.71 -6.25
CA LYS A 52 7.78 -4.03 -5.69
C LYS A 52 6.73 -3.93 -4.58
N VAL A 53 6.83 -2.95 -3.69
CA VAL A 53 5.88 -2.71 -2.60
C VAL A 53 4.50 -2.37 -3.17
N ASP A 54 4.42 -1.46 -4.13
CA ASP A 54 3.16 -1.07 -4.78
C ASP A 54 2.47 -2.27 -5.43
N LYS A 55 3.25 -3.13 -6.10
CA LYS A 55 2.73 -4.38 -6.68
C LYS A 55 2.20 -5.34 -5.60
N GLN A 56 2.89 -5.47 -4.47
CA GLN A 56 2.43 -6.33 -3.37
C GLN A 56 1.17 -5.79 -2.71
N LEU A 57 1.06 -4.48 -2.51
CA LEU A 57 -0.16 -3.84 -2.01
C LEU A 57 -1.34 -4.06 -2.95
N TYR A 58 -1.13 -3.95 -4.26
CA TYR A 58 -2.15 -4.27 -5.24
C TYR A 58 -2.60 -5.73 -5.15
N LEU A 59 -1.66 -6.68 -5.10
CA LEU A 59 -1.97 -8.12 -4.99
C LEU A 59 -2.71 -8.46 -3.70
N LEU A 60 -2.32 -7.82 -2.58
CA LEU A 60 -3.02 -7.97 -1.30
C LEU A 60 -4.48 -7.54 -1.42
N GLY A 61 -4.74 -6.37 -2.03
CA GLY A 61 -6.11 -5.89 -2.26
C GLY A 61 -6.94 -6.82 -3.16
N GLN A 62 -6.32 -7.41 -4.20
CA GLN A 62 -6.99 -8.44 -5.02
C GLN A 62 -7.30 -9.71 -4.23
N SER A 63 -6.37 -10.14 -3.38
CA SER A 63 -6.54 -11.32 -2.53
C SER A 63 -7.69 -11.12 -1.54
N GLU A 64 -7.78 -9.97 -0.87
CA GLU A 64 -8.86 -9.66 0.06
C GLU A 64 -10.23 -9.65 -0.63
N LYS A 65 -10.30 -9.09 -1.84
CA LYS A 65 -11.53 -9.12 -2.65
C LYS A 65 -11.93 -10.54 -2.99
N LEU A 66 -10.97 -11.36 -3.44
CA LEU A 66 -11.22 -12.76 -3.79
C LEU A 66 -11.69 -13.57 -2.58
N THR A 67 -11.10 -13.35 -1.41
CA THR A 67 -11.53 -14.00 -0.16
C THR A 67 -12.99 -13.68 0.14
N LYS A 68 -13.37 -12.40 0.09
CA LYS A 68 -14.78 -11.99 0.31
C LYS A 68 -15.74 -12.59 -0.71
N ASP A 69 -15.34 -12.65 -1.97
CA ASP A 69 -16.16 -13.26 -3.04
C ASP A 69 -16.36 -14.76 -2.80
N VAL A 70 -15.30 -15.47 -2.36
CA VAL A 70 -15.38 -16.90 -2.01
C VAL A 70 -16.25 -17.13 -0.78
N GLU A 71 -16.08 -16.33 0.28
CA GLU A 71 -16.92 -16.40 1.48
C GLU A 71 -18.40 -16.21 1.14
N ARG A 72 -18.72 -15.22 0.30
CA ARG A 72 -20.08 -14.99 -0.18
C ARG A 72 -20.63 -16.19 -0.95
N ARG A 73 -19.84 -16.79 -1.85
CA ARG A 73 -20.27 -17.98 -2.60
C ARG A 73 -20.51 -19.17 -1.70
N ILE A 74 -19.67 -19.37 -0.68
CA ILE A 74 -19.87 -20.43 0.32
C ILE A 74 -21.18 -20.21 1.09
N ALA A 75 -21.48 -18.97 1.48
CA ALA A 75 -22.73 -18.65 2.17
C ALA A 75 -23.96 -18.98 1.31
N LEU A 76 -23.95 -18.58 0.04
CA LEU A 76 -25.05 -18.88 -0.90
C LEU A 76 -25.24 -20.39 -1.09
N ILE A 77 -24.15 -21.16 -1.24
CA ILE A 77 -24.23 -22.62 -1.39
C ILE A 77 -24.81 -23.27 -0.13
N LYS A 78 -24.46 -22.77 1.06
CA LYS A 78 -25.03 -23.29 2.32
C LYS A 78 -26.53 -23.04 2.39
N GLU A 79 -26.97 -21.83 2.06
CA GLU A 79 -28.39 -21.47 2.01
C GLU A 79 -29.16 -22.35 1.00
N ASP A 80 -28.62 -22.55 -0.20
CA ASP A 80 -29.20 -23.43 -1.21
C ASP A 80 -29.32 -24.89 -0.73
N ILE A 81 -28.30 -25.39 -0.02
CA ILE A 81 -28.31 -26.75 0.55
C ILE A 81 -29.38 -26.87 1.63
N GLU A 82 -29.46 -25.91 2.54
CA GLU A 82 -30.46 -25.89 3.62
C GLU A 82 -31.88 -25.82 3.05
N SER A 83 -32.13 -24.97 2.05
CA SER A 83 -33.41 -24.87 1.36
C SER A 83 -33.80 -26.20 0.71
N LYS A 84 -32.89 -26.80 -0.06
CA LYS A 84 -33.15 -28.09 -0.72
C LYS A 84 -33.36 -29.23 0.27
N GLN A 85 -32.64 -29.21 1.39
CA GLN A 85 -32.83 -30.21 2.44
C GLN A 85 -34.24 -30.11 3.04
N THR A 86 -34.71 -28.88 3.32
CA THR A 86 -36.08 -28.64 3.78
C THR A 86 -37.12 -29.11 2.76
N GLU A 87 -36.97 -28.72 1.49
CA GLU A 87 -37.88 -29.17 0.41
C GLU A 87 -37.94 -30.70 0.30
N LEU A 88 -36.80 -31.37 0.41
CA LEU A 88 -36.72 -32.83 0.33
C LEU A 88 -37.41 -33.50 1.53
N LEU A 89 -37.22 -32.95 2.73
CA LEU A 89 -37.88 -33.42 3.95
C LEU A 89 -39.40 -33.23 3.88
N GLU A 90 -39.86 -32.09 3.35
CA GLU A 90 -41.28 -31.84 3.11
C GLU A 90 -41.86 -32.85 2.11
N GLN A 91 -41.18 -33.08 0.98
CA GLN A 91 -41.61 -34.07 -0.01
C GLN A 91 -41.73 -35.46 0.60
N LEU A 92 -40.69 -35.95 1.30
CA LEU A 92 -40.69 -37.25 1.95
C LEU A 92 -41.72 -37.37 3.08
N GLY A 93 -42.02 -36.28 3.78
CA GLY A 93 -43.04 -36.23 4.84
C GLY A 93 -44.47 -36.09 4.32
N SER A 94 -44.65 -35.58 3.10
CA SER A 94 -45.94 -35.44 2.42
C SER A 94 -46.39 -36.68 1.64
N GLU A 95 -45.53 -37.71 1.55
CA GLU A 95 -45.85 -39.03 0.99
C GLU A 95 -46.50 -40.00 2.01
N LEU A 96 -46.87 -39.53 3.21
CA LEU A 96 -47.62 -40.27 4.24
C LEU A 96 -49.05 -39.70 4.41
#